data_AF-A0A7J4MIR6-F1
#
_entry.id   AF-A0A7J4MIR6-F1
#
_cell.length_a   1.000
_cell.length_b   1.000
_cell.length_c   1.000
_cell.angle_alpha   90.00
_cell.angle_beta   90.00
_cell.angle_gamma   90.00
#
_symmetry.space_group_name_H-M   'P 1'
#
loop_
_entity.id
_entity.type
_entity.pdbx_description
1 polymer ?
#
loop_
_entity_poly.entity_id
_entity_poly.type
_entity_poly.pdbx_seq_one_letter_code
_entity_poly.pdbx_strand_id
1 'polypeptide(L)'
;MFDLPYGMPVENEIDVSDGVILPFENGSITTYLGRRSTASGHRIVRAGRVVGWIAEPAKGKVLLCGKAAKERLESLEIDQHRLVARAWTQSALGSVAEIVPEAFEHSADMRG
;
A
#
# COMPACT_ATOMS: atom_id res chain seq x y z
N MET A 1 1.47 -7.95 11.47
CA MET A 1 1.53 -6.97 10.37
C MET A 1 2.46 -7.54 9.33
N PHE A 2 2.15 -7.39 8.05
CA PHE A 2 3.03 -7.79 6.97
C PHE A 2 4.17 -6.78 6.84
N ASP A 3 5.42 -7.24 6.82
CA ASP A 3 6.58 -6.36 6.63
C ASP A 3 6.87 -6.23 5.14
N LEU A 4 6.80 -5.00 4.65
CA LEU A 4 7.16 -4.69 3.28
C LEU A 4 8.67 -4.43 3.16
N PRO A 5 9.25 -4.57 1.95
CA PRO A 5 10.65 -4.25 1.72
C PRO A 5 11.00 -2.85 2.22
N TYR A 6 12.21 -2.73 2.75
CA TYR A 6 12.74 -1.42 3.10
C TYR A 6 12.84 -0.54 1.84
N GLY A 7 12.51 0.73 1.99
CA GLY A 7 12.54 1.71 0.92
C GLY A 7 13.02 3.07 1.40
N MET A 8 13.39 3.92 0.45
CA MET A 8 13.76 5.30 0.73
C MET A 8 12.52 6.08 1.20
N PRO A 9 12.57 6.83 2.31
CA PRO A 9 11.47 7.71 2.71
C PRO A 9 11.12 8.68 1.57
N VAL A 10 9.84 8.89 1.35
CA VAL A 10 9.34 9.97 0.49
C VAL A 10 8.85 11.09 1.41
N GLU A 11 9.47 12.27 1.30
CA GLU A 11 9.18 13.42 2.18
C GLU A 11 8.02 14.29 1.67
N ASN A 12 7.60 14.10 0.42
CA ASN A 12 6.47 14.81 -0.17
C ASN A 12 5.16 14.44 0.54
N GLU A 13 4.22 15.38 0.52
CA GLU A 13 2.82 15.09 0.87
C GLU A 13 2.24 14.06 -0.10
N ILE A 14 1.47 13.13 0.44
CA ILE A 14 0.94 11.98 -0.29
C ILE A 14 -0.58 12.11 -0.36
N ASP A 15 -1.08 12.29 -1.58
CA ASP A 15 -2.51 12.20 -1.89
C ASP A 15 -2.81 10.82 -2.48
N VAL A 16 -3.70 10.09 -1.81
CA VAL A 16 -4.11 8.73 -2.18
C VAL A 16 -5.46 8.69 -2.90
N SER A 17 -6.00 9.86 -3.28
CA SER A 17 -7.23 9.96 -4.05
C SER A 17 -7.13 9.21 -5.38
N ASP A 18 -8.23 8.57 -5.78
CA ASP A 18 -8.27 7.79 -7.01
C ASP A 18 -7.86 8.63 -8.23
N GLY A 19 -6.91 8.10 -9.02
CA GLY A 19 -6.42 8.72 -10.24
C GLY A 19 -5.26 9.72 -10.06
N VAL A 20 -4.86 10.05 -8.83
CA VAL A 20 -3.70 10.91 -8.57
C VAL A 20 -2.39 10.19 -8.91
N ILE A 21 -1.46 10.92 -9.53
CA ILE A 21 -0.10 10.45 -9.79
C ILE A 21 0.79 10.83 -8.61
N LEU A 22 1.44 9.83 -8.04
CA LEU A 22 2.29 9.95 -6.87
C LEU A 22 3.69 10.48 -7.23
N PRO A 23 4.38 11.13 -6.28
CA PRO A 23 5.69 11.76 -6.52
C PRO A 23 6.86 10.76 -6.59
N PHE A 24 6.59 9.46 -6.76
CA PHE A 24 7.59 8.39 -6.86
C PHE A 24 7.06 7.25 -7.73
N GLU A 25 7.97 6.53 -8.40
CA GLU A 25 7.59 5.53 -9.39
C GLU A 25 7.05 4.24 -8.77
N ASN A 26 7.85 3.59 -7.92
CA ASN A 26 7.53 2.30 -7.33
C ASN A 26 7.67 2.38 -5.82
N GLY A 27 6.81 1.68 -5.08
CA GLY A 27 6.91 1.71 -3.64
C GLY A 27 5.66 1.27 -2.90
N SER A 28 5.55 1.76 -1.67
CA SER A 28 4.33 1.64 -0.89
C SER A 28 3.96 2.91 -0.16
N ILE A 29 2.68 3.01 0.17
CA ILE A 29 2.14 3.98 1.12
C ILE A 29 1.50 3.19 2.24
N THR A 30 1.96 3.41 3.46
CA THR A 30 1.51 2.69 4.64
C THR A 30 0.62 3.58 5.50
N THR A 31 -0.56 3.09 5.84
CA THR A 31 -1.54 3.80 6.65
C THR A 31 -1.43 3.37 8.11
N TYR A 32 -1.29 4.32 9.02
CA TYR A 32 -1.32 4.12 10.47
C TYR A 32 -2.51 4.86 11.06
N LEU A 33 -3.29 4.21 11.93
CA LEU A 33 -4.45 4.84 12.57
C LEU A 33 -4.09 5.46 13.92
N GLY A 34 -4.56 6.68 14.14
CA GLY A 34 -4.29 7.46 15.34
C GLY A 34 -2.80 7.50 15.68
N ARG A 35 -2.45 6.94 16.84
CA ARG A 35 -1.06 6.86 17.35
C ARG A 35 -0.46 5.46 17.27
N ARG A 36 -1.05 4.54 16.50
CA ARG A 36 -0.57 3.16 16.40
C ARG A 36 0.81 3.11 15.74
N SER A 37 1.68 2.28 16.30
CA SER A 37 2.97 1.90 15.68
C SER A 37 2.83 0.74 14.69
N THR A 38 1.71 0.01 14.77
CA THR A 38 1.33 -0.98 13.78
C THR A 38 0.56 -0.29 12.67
N ALA A 39 0.94 -0.56 11.42
CA ALA A 39 0.12 -0.12 10.29
C ALA A 39 -1.26 -0.80 10.34
N SER A 40 -2.18 -0.25 9.56
CA SER A 40 -3.50 -0.79 9.33
C SER A 40 -3.67 -1.27 7.89
N GLY A 41 -2.76 -0.88 6.99
CA GLY A 41 -2.69 -1.41 5.64
C GLY A 41 -1.67 -0.68 4.78
N HIS A 42 -1.57 -1.11 3.53
CA HIS A 42 -0.61 -0.65 2.56
C HIS A 42 -1.26 -0.51 1.19
N ARG A 43 -0.84 0.53 0.46
CA ARG A 43 -1.01 0.69 -0.99
C ARG A 43 0.31 0.37 -1.66
N ILE A 44 0.26 -0.41 -2.75
CA ILE A 44 1.41 -0.72 -3.60
C ILE A 44 1.39 0.23 -4.78
N VAL A 45 2.54 0.84 -5.08
CA VAL A 45 2.68 1.87 -6.11
C VAL A 45 3.58 1.34 -7.21
N ARG A 46 3.14 1.54 -8.46
CA ARG A 46 3.89 1.23 -9.68
C ARG A 46 3.64 2.31 -10.72
N ALA A 47 4.72 2.79 -11.35
CA ALA A 47 4.69 3.89 -12.30
C ALA A 47 3.88 5.11 -11.81
N GLY A 48 4.01 5.44 -10.52
CA GLY A 48 3.31 6.56 -9.88
C GLY A 48 1.83 6.34 -9.61
N ARG A 49 1.30 5.13 -9.83
CA ARG A 49 -0.10 4.80 -9.55
C ARG A 49 -0.22 3.74 -8.48
N VAL A 50 -1.28 3.80 -7.69
CA VAL A 50 -1.64 2.70 -6.79
C VAL A 50 -2.19 1.55 -7.64
N VAL A 51 -1.60 0.36 -7.49
CA VAL A 51 -1.93 -0.85 -8.26
C VAL A 51 -2.32 -2.04 -7.38
N GLY A 52 -2.17 -1.90 -6.06
CA GLY A 52 -2.48 -2.96 -5.12
C GLY A 52 -2.72 -2.48 -3.70
N TRP A 53 -3.41 -3.30 -2.92
CA TRP A 53 -3.85 -3.00 -1.57
C TRP A 53 -3.75 -4.21 -0.65
N ILE A 54 -3.34 -3.96 0.59
CA ILE A 54 -3.35 -4.92 1.70
C ILE A 54 -3.91 -4.19 2.93
N ALA A 55 -4.82 -4.81 3.69
CA ALA A 55 -5.38 -4.19 4.89
C ALA A 55 -5.64 -5.19 6.02
N GLU A 56 -5.60 -4.70 7.25
CA GLU A 56 -6.05 -5.47 8.41
C GLU A 56 -7.58 -5.71 8.33
N PRO A 57 -8.07 -6.91 8.66
CA PRO A 57 -9.49 -7.17 8.65
C PRO A 57 -10.18 -6.44 9.82
N ALA A 58 -11.48 -6.18 9.71
CA ALA A 58 -12.26 -5.69 10.86
C ALA A 58 -12.36 -6.73 11.98
N LYS A 59 -12.36 -8.03 11.64
CA LYS A 59 -12.39 -9.17 12.56
C LYS A 59 -11.56 -10.32 12.00
N GLY A 60 -10.92 -11.10 12.88
CA GLY A 60 -10.09 -12.22 12.49
C GLY A 60 -8.61 -11.83 12.30
N LYS A 61 -7.84 -12.73 11.67
CA LYS A 61 -6.38 -12.58 11.54
C LYS A 61 -5.88 -12.60 10.09
N VAL A 62 -6.73 -12.92 9.13
CA VAL A 62 -6.37 -13.01 7.71
C VAL A 62 -6.44 -11.62 7.11
N LEU A 63 -5.37 -11.20 6.43
CA LEU A 63 -5.32 -9.91 5.76
C LEU A 63 -6.28 -9.86 4.58
N LEU A 64 -6.83 -8.67 4.34
CA LEU A 64 -7.57 -8.37 3.12
C LEU A 64 -6.58 -7.97 2.04
N CYS A 65 -6.89 -8.33 0.79
CA CYS A 65 -6.12 -7.95 -0.39
C CYS A 65 -7.04 -7.42 -1.50
N GLY A 66 -6.47 -6.73 -2.48
CA GLY A 66 -7.20 -6.22 -3.64
C GLY A 66 -8.35 -5.28 -3.26
N LYS A 67 -9.49 -5.40 -3.96
CA LYS A 67 -10.64 -4.50 -3.78
C LYS A 67 -11.15 -4.43 -2.32
N ALA A 68 -11.20 -5.56 -1.62
CA ALA A 68 -11.64 -5.59 -0.23
C ALA A 68 -10.68 -4.82 0.70
N ALA A 69 -9.37 -4.85 0.40
CA ALA A 69 -8.39 -4.05 1.13
C ALA A 69 -8.49 -2.56 0.79
N LYS A 70 -8.76 -2.21 -0.47
CA LYS A 70 -9.01 -0.84 -0.90
C LYS A 70 -10.16 -0.22 -0.11
N GLU A 71 -11.34 -0.85 -0.15
CA GLU A 71 -12.54 -0.38 0.56
C GLU A 71 -12.29 -0.27 2.08
N ARG A 72 -11.52 -1.21 2.65
CA ARG A 72 -11.14 -1.17 4.05
C ARG A 72 -10.25 0.03 4.37
N LEU A 73 -9.24 0.31 3.56
CA LEU A 73 -8.34 1.45 3.76
C LEU A 73 -9.09 2.77 3.66
N GLU A 74 -9.95 2.92 2.64
CA GLU A 74 -10.78 4.12 2.48
C GLU A 74 -11.68 4.36 3.70
N SER A 75 -12.32 3.30 4.22
CA SER A 75 -13.12 3.40 5.44
C SER A 75 -12.30 3.78 6.68
N LEU A 76 -11.07 3.27 6.79
CA LEU A 76 -10.18 3.53 7.92
C LEU A 76 -9.60 4.95 7.90
N GLU A 77 -9.41 5.51 6.71
CA GLU A 77 -8.80 6.83 6.50
C GLU A 77 -9.79 8.00 6.69
N ILE A 78 -11.08 7.70 6.92
CA ILE A 78 -12.06 8.70 7.41
C ILE A 78 -11.64 9.20 8.80
N ASP A 79 -11.10 8.31 9.63
CA ASP A 79 -10.59 8.65 10.95
C ASP A 79 -9.20 9.29 10.86
N GLN A 80 -8.74 9.89 11.97
CA GLN A 80 -7.39 10.43 12.06
C GLN A 80 -6.34 9.35 11.75
N HIS A 81 -5.58 9.57 10.70
CA HIS A 81 -4.57 8.64 10.22
C HIS A 81 -3.28 9.36 9.80
N ARG A 82 -2.23 8.58 9.58
CA ARG A 82 -0.95 9.02 9.04
C ARG A 82 -0.56 8.12 7.88
N LEU A 83 -0.15 8.73 6.78
CA LEU A 83 0.44 8.06 5.63
C LEU A 83 1.96 8.14 5.70
N VAL A 84 2.64 7.03 5.40
CA VAL A 84 4.09 6.95 5.31
C VAL A 84 4.46 6.29 3.99
N ALA A 85 5.07 7.05 3.09
CA ALA A 85 5.49 6.55 1.78
C ALA A 85 6.96 6.09 1.77
N ARG A 86 7.22 5.02 1.01
CA ARG A 86 8.52 4.41 0.82
C ARG A 86 8.72 4.09 -0.65
N ALA A 87 9.74 4.68 -1.27
CA ALA A 87 10.12 4.37 -2.64
C ALA A 87 10.98 3.09 -2.69
N TRP A 88 10.72 2.28 -3.70
CA TRP A 88 11.37 0.99 -3.96
C TRP A 88 12.07 0.97 -5.31
N THR A 89 13.04 0.07 -5.44
CA THR A 89 13.55 -0.36 -6.74
C THR A 89 12.51 -1.24 -7.46
N GLN A 90 12.66 -1.39 -8.78
CA GLN A 90 11.84 -2.31 -9.57
C GLN A 90 11.92 -3.76 -9.04
N SER A 91 13.12 -4.19 -8.62
CA SER A 91 13.33 -5.53 -8.05
C SER A 91 12.58 -5.75 -6.74
N ALA A 92 12.56 -4.76 -5.85
CA ALA A 92 11.84 -4.84 -4.58
C ALA A 92 10.32 -4.92 -4.80
N LEU A 93 9.79 -4.18 -5.79
CA LEU A 93 8.40 -4.32 -6.21
C LEU A 93 8.11 -5.75 -6.73
N GLY A 94 9.00 -6.30 -7.57
CA GLY A 94 8.89 -7.67 -8.07
C GLY A 94 8.82 -8.72 -6.96
N SER A 95 9.66 -8.60 -5.92
CA SER A 95 9.61 -9.50 -4.77
C SER A 95 8.29 -9.42 -3.99
N VAL A 96 7.65 -8.25 -3.92
CA VAL A 96 6.31 -8.13 -3.29
C VAL A 96 5.26 -8.82 -4.15
N ALA A 97 5.32 -8.67 -5.46
CA ALA A 97 4.39 -9.33 -6.39
C ALA A 97 4.49 -10.86 -6.35
N GLU A 98 5.68 -11.41 -6.11
CA GLU A 98 5.86 -12.85 -5.91
C GLU A 98 5.28 -13.36 -4.59
N ILE A 99 5.35 -12.56 -3.52
CA ILE A 99 4.92 -12.97 -2.17
C ILE A 99 3.43 -12.76 -1.95
N VAL A 100 2.85 -11.67 -2.46
CA VAL A 100 1.43 -11.31 -2.27
C VAL A 100 0.80 -10.87 -3.59
N PRO A 101 0.67 -11.79 -4.57
CA PRO A 101 0.07 -11.48 -5.87
C PRO A 101 -1.39 -11.02 -5.73
N GLU A 102 -2.12 -11.48 -4.71
CA GLU A 102 -3.52 -11.13 -4.47
C GLU A 102 -3.71 -9.66 -4.07
N ALA A 103 -2.63 -8.97 -3.68
CA ALA A 103 -2.69 -7.54 -3.40
C ALA A 103 -2.97 -6.72 -4.65
N PHE A 104 -2.55 -7.19 -5.83
CA PHE A 104 -2.61 -6.45 -7.08
C PHE A 104 -3.97 -6.59 -7.75
N GLU A 105 -4.51 -5.48 -8.26
CA GLU A 105 -5.81 -5.50 -8.94
C GLU A 105 -5.74 -6.12 -10.33
N HIS A 106 -4.61 -5.93 -11.03
CA HIS A 106 -4.39 -6.52 -12.34
C HIS A 106 -3.09 -7.32 -12.39
N SER A 107 -3.13 -8.46 -13.05
CA SER A 107 -1.95 -9.32 -13.22
C SER A 107 -0.84 -8.65 -14.05
N ALA A 108 -1.19 -7.67 -14.88
CA ALA A 108 -0.23 -6.86 -15.62
C ALA A 108 0.67 -6.02 -14.69
N ASP A 109 0.18 -5.66 -13.50
CA ASP A 109 0.92 -4.83 -12.54
C ASP A 109 1.93 -5.61 -11.70
N MET A 110 1.88 -6.94 -11.76
CA MET A 110 2.83 -7.82 -11.08
C MET A 110 4.16 -7.98 -11.82
N ARG A 111 4.26 -7.51 -13.08
CA ARG A 111 5.47 -7.70 -13.90
C ARG A 111 6.46 -6.57 -13.69
N GLY A 112 7.63 -6.92 -13.17
CA GLY A 112 8.80 -6.05 -12.96
C GLY A 112 10.05 -6.59 -13.62
#